data_AF-A0A1A8U6V8-F1
#
_entry.id   AF-A0A1A8U6V8-F1
#
_cell.length_a   1.000
_cell.length_b   1.000
_cell.length_c   1.000
_cell.angle_alpha   90.00
_cell.angle_beta   90.00
_cell.angle_gamma   90.00
#
_symmetry.space_group_name_H-M   'P 1'
#
loop_
_entity.id
_entity.type
_entity.pdbx_description
1 polymer ?
#
loop_
_entity_poly.entity_id
_entity_poly.type
_entity_poly.pdbx_seq_one_letter_code
_entity_poly.pdbx_strand_id
1 'polypeptide(L)'
;MVEPSKRAAVLLLLVLHGYAAHDVFLNSQQALQVLVRSRRANHLFEEMKPGNLERECVEEICDNEEAREVFEQGDKTADFWTTYLDCKGTQTKRTQNSIPLIRKCITGYCISGNGFNYKGQVNITQSGKLCQHWKHNFPHPISRYFNTSAADSNLQENFCRNPDKHPGGPWCFTTDPTVQRETCRVPKCGEDFVPTTLAPERTRAATTCLTSYGVDYTGDKSETMNGHTCLSWSSPEVVALSKDKEFIPEVTLPGSKCRNPDNDPEGPWCFVDVSGNITVDYCDLELCEDPLTGDEETNSQGTERSVQVQNKKLFFSPRSFGQGESVCGVRPLFEQVSRVDNGEKEMLESYREQRIVGGDSAEVASAPWQVMLYKRSPQELLCGASLLSDQWILTAAHCILYPPWNKNFTINDILVRLGKHNRAKFERGIEKIVAIDEIIIHPKYNWKENLNRDVALLHMKRPVTFSNEIHPVCLPSKQVARTLMTNGFKGRVTGWGNLQETWNPAARNLPTVLQQIHLPIVDQEICRQSTSVRITDNMFCAGYKPEESQRGDACEGDSGGPFVMKYPAENRWYQIGIVSWGEGCDRDGKYGFYTHLFRMNRWIKKVIDRTGDDDE
;
A
#
# COMPACT_ATOMS: atom_id res chain seq x y z
N MET A 1 66.92 -27.44 -52.18
CA MET A 1 66.56 -28.58 -51.31
C MET A 1 66.83 -28.17 -49.88
N VAL A 2 65.77 -27.96 -49.09
CA VAL A 2 65.85 -27.82 -47.64
C VAL A 2 64.85 -28.84 -47.09
N GLU A 3 65.33 -29.73 -46.23
CA GLU A 3 64.69 -31.00 -45.87
C GLU A 3 63.29 -30.88 -45.25
N PRO A 4 62.39 -31.86 -45.51
CA PRO A 4 61.06 -31.93 -44.89
C PRO A 4 61.08 -32.18 -43.37
N SER A 5 62.24 -32.57 -42.82
CA SER A 5 62.46 -32.82 -41.38
C SER A 5 62.28 -31.57 -40.51
N LYS A 6 62.57 -30.37 -41.03
CA LYS A 6 62.52 -29.12 -40.23
C LYS A 6 61.11 -28.55 -40.05
N ARG A 7 60.14 -28.90 -40.91
CA ARG A 7 58.73 -28.45 -40.76
C ARG A 7 57.98 -29.25 -39.70
N ALA A 8 58.30 -30.54 -39.56
CA ALA A 8 57.72 -31.39 -38.53
C ALA A 8 58.20 -31.01 -37.11
N ALA A 9 59.48 -30.61 -36.97
CA ALA A 9 60.03 -30.18 -35.67
C ALA A 9 59.42 -28.86 -35.16
N VAL A 10 59.13 -27.90 -36.05
CA VAL A 10 58.51 -26.62 -35.67
C VAL A 10 57.02 -26.79 -35.32
N LEU A 11 56.31 -27.68 -36.02
CA LEU A 11 54.94 -28.06 -35.66
C LEU A 11 54.87 -28.86 -34.35
N LEU A 12 55.83 -29.75 -34.08
CA LEU A 12 55.90 -30.43 -32.78
C LEU A 12 56.22 -29.48 -31.63
N LEU A 13 57.08 -28.47 -31.85
CA LEU A 13 57.36 -27.44 -30.85
C LEU A 13 56.15 -26.56 -30.57
N LEU A 14 55.35 -26.18 -31.57
CA LEU A 14 54.12 -25.39 -31.37
C LEU A 14 53.00 -26.21 -30.72
N VAL A 15 52.90 -27.50 -31.02
CA VAL A 15 51.90 -28.40 -30.40
C VAL A 15 52.30 -28.73 -28.95
N LEU A 16 53.59 -28.88 -28.63
CA LEU A 16 54.07 -29.11 -27.25
C LEU A 16 53.86 -27.89 -26.33
N HIS A 17 53.84 -26.66 -26.85
CA HIS A 17 53.47 -25.48 -26.06
C HIS A 17 51.95 -25.35 -25.85
N GLY A 18 51.13 -26.01 -26.67
CA GLY A 18 49.67 -26.04 -26.52
C GLY A 18 49.16 -26.96 -25.40
N TYR A 19 49.94 -27.99 -25.03
CA TYR A 19 49.57 -28.94 -23.95
C TYR A 19 50.16 -28.59 -22.58
N ALA A 20 51.06 -27.60 -22.48
CA ALA A 20 51.65 -27.14 -21.22
C ALA A 20 51.00 -25.87 -20.64
N ALA A 21 49.93 -25.37 -21.26
CA ALA A 21 49.22 -24.16 -20.85
C ALA A 21 47.84 -24.48 -20.28
N HIS A 22 47.75 -25.43 -19.35
CA HIS A 22 46.47 -25.72 -18.67
C HIS A 22 46.20 -24.85 -17.44
N ASP A 23 47.16 -24.05 -16.99
CA ASP A 23 46.94 -23.02 -15.98
C ASP A 23 47.80 -21.77 -16.26
N VAL A 24 47.35 -20.90 -17.18
CA VAL A 24 47.99 -19.60 -17.43
C VAL A 24 47.66 -18.58 -16.32
N PHE A 25 46.74 -18.92 -15.41
CA PHE A 25 46.40 -18.11 -14.24
C PHE A 25 46.58 -18.93 -12.97
N LEU A 26 47.59 -18.57 -12.16
CA LEU A 26 47.69 -19.02 -10.79
C LEU A 26 46.49 -18.49 -9.99
N ASN A 27 45.92 -19.32 -9.11
CA ASN A 27 44.93 -18.81 -8.16
C ASN A 27 45.58 -17.73 -7.25
N SER A 28 44.79 -16.82 -6.69
CA SER A 28 45.33 -15.66 -5.95
C SER A 28 46.24 -16.03 -4.77
N GLN A 29 45.99 -17.16 -4.10
CA GLN A 29 46.84 -17.66 -3.01
C GLN A 29 48.17 -18.24 -3.51
N GLN A 30 48.19 -18.87 -4.68
CA GLN A 30 49.41 -19.41 -5.30
C GLN A 30 50.25 -18.30 -5.96
N ALA A 31 49.60 -17.29 -6.56
CA ALA A 31 50.28 -16.13 -7.14
C ALA A 31 51.06 -15.31 -6.09
N LEU A 32 50.54 -15.23 -4.86
CA LEU A 32 51.19 -14.57 -3.70
C LEU A 32 52.51 -15.24 -3.27
N GLN A 33 52.71 -16.53 -3.58
CA GLN A 33 53.94 -17.25 -3.23
C GLN A 33 55.05 -17.10 -4.30
N VAL A 34 54.69 -16.79 -5.55
CA VAL A 34 55.63 -16.75 -6.68
C VAL A 34 56.16 -15.34 -6.95
N LEU A 35 55.39 -14.29 -6.65
CA LEU A 35 55.78 -12.89 -6.85
C LEU A 35 55.77 -12.15 -5.52
N VAL A 36 56.89 -12.18 -4.79
CA VAL A 36 57.11 -11.24 -3.67
C VAL A 36 57.31 -9.85 -4.28
N ARG A 37 56.23 -9.08 -4.39
CA ARG A 37 56.26 -7.70 -4.90
C ARG A 37 56.71 -6.76 -3.78
N SER A 38 57.60 -5.81 -4.08
CA SER A 38 58.05 -4.81 -3.12
C SER A 38 56.94 -3.80 -2.79
N ARG A 39 56.97 -3.27 -1.57
CA ARG A 39 56.03 -2.22 -1.11
C ARG A 39 56.14 -0.98 -1.99
N ARG A 40 55.02 -0.26 -2.17
CA ARG A 40 55.02 1.04 -2.85
C ARG A 40 55.55 2.14 -1.91
N ALA A 41 55.15 2.11 -0.64
CA ALA A 41 55.59 3.05 0.38
C ALA A 41 57.11 3.15 0.54
N ASN A 42 57.60 4.38 0.68
CA ASN A 42 58.99 4.75 0.97
C ASN A 42 59.97 4.50 -0.20
N HIS A 43 59.54 4.77 -1.44
CA HIS A 43 60.40 4.67 -2.63
C HIS A 43 60.63 6.04 -3.31
N LEU A 44 61.85 6.27 -3.80
CA LEU A 44 62.18 7.45 -4.62
C LEU A 44 61.28 7.45 -5.88
N PHE A 45 60.48 8.50 -6.10
CA PHE A 45 59.46 8.65 -7.17
C PHE A 45 58.14 7.91 -6.99
N GLU A 46 57.75 7.58 -5.76
CA GLU A 46 56.43 7.03 -5.43
C GLU A 46 55.26 7.85 -6.02
N GLU A 47 55.30 9.17 -5.84
CA GLU A 47 54.30 10.14 -6.33
C GLU A 47 54.14 10.20 -7.86
N MET A 48 55.05 9.58 -8.64
CA MET A 48 54.92 9.52 -10.10
C MET A 48 54.06 8.35 -10.59
N LYS A 49 53.65 7.45 -9.68
CA LYS A 49 52.80 6.29 -10.01
C LYS A 49 51.33 6.65 -9.79
N PRO A 50 50.41 6.16 -10.65
CA PRO A 50 48.99 6.33 -10.38
C PRO A 50 48.60 5.57 -9.11
N GLY A 51 47.78 6.22 -8.28
CA GLY A 51 47.25 5.67 -7.04
C GLY A 51 46.56 4.32 -7.26
N ASN A 52 46.72 3.41 -6.32
CA ASN A 52 46.12 2.08 -6.38
C ASN A 52 45.59 1.65 -5.02
N LEU A 53 44.26 1.61 -4.90
CA LEU A 53 43.54 1.25 -3.68
C LEU A 53 44.04 -0.05 -3.03
N GLU A 54 44.23 -1.10 -3.85
CA GLU A 54 44.61 -2.42 -3.36
C GLU A 54 46.01 -2.40 -2.76
N ARG A 55 46.94 -1.65 -3.36
CA ARG A 55 48.32 -1.60 -2.88
C ARG A 55 48.50 -0.64 -1.72
N GLU A 56 48.04 0.59 -1.87
CA GLU A 56 48.28 1.67 -0.91
C GLU A 56 47.44 1.52 0.35
N CYS A 57 46.15 1.17 0.22
CA CYS A 57 45.24 1.15 1.37
C CYS A 57 44.89 -0.24 1.89
N VAL A 58 44.89 -1.28 1.05
CA VAL A 58 44.52 -2.66 1.46
C VAL A 58 45.74 -3.46 1.88
N GLU A 59 46.75 -3.58 1.03
CA GLU A 59 48.01 -4.29 1.32
C GLU A 59 48.92 -3.47 2.25
N GLU A 60 48.87 -2.14 2.16
CA GLU A 60 49.58 -1.18 2.99
C GLU A 60 48.60 -0.33 3.85
N ILE A 61 49.14 0.55 4.68
CA ILE A 61 48.34 1.53 5.45
C ILE A 61 48.50 2.86 4.73
N CYS A 62 47.39 3.47 4.32
CA CYS A 62 47.41 4.74 3.62
C CYS A 62 46.94 5.90 4.50
N ASP A 63 47.37 7.11 4.15
CA ASP A 63 46.84 8.37 4.67
C ASP A 63 45.73 8.97 3.78
N ASN A 64 45.18 10.12 4.19
CA ASN A 64 44.06 10.74 3.48
C ASN A 64 44.48 11.30 2.10
N GLU A 65 45.73 11.70 1.96
CA GLU A 65 46.25 12.28 0.72
C GLU A 65 46.47 11.16 -0.32
N GLU A 66 47.03 10.03 0.10
CA GLU A 66 47.14 8.84 -0.75
C GLU A 66 45.76 8.33 -1.18
N ALA A 67 44.77 8.34 -0.29
CA ALA A 67 43.39 8.03 -0.64
C ALA A 67 42.82 9.03 -1.68
N ARG A 68 43.19 10.32 -1.60
CA ARG A 68 42.75 11.35 -2.55
C ARG A 68 43.32 11.11 -3.95
N GLU A 69 44.55 10.63 -4.04
CA GLU A 69 45.20 10.25 -5.30
C GLU A 69 44.53 9.05 -5.97
N VAL A 70 43.94 8.13 -5.20
CA VAL A 70 43.23 6.96 -5.73
C VAL A 70 41.89 7.32 -6.37
N PHE A 71 41.11 8.22 -5.76
CA PHE A 71 39.75 8.52 -6.21
C PHE A 71 39.63 9.79 -7.05
N GLU A 72 40.63 10.69 -6.98
CA GLU A 72 40.76 12.00 -7.65
C GLU A 72 39.63 13.02 -7.33
N GLN A 73 38.47 12.54 -6.89
CA GLN A 73 37.28 13.30 -6.51
C GLN A 73 37.17 13.41 -4.99
N GLY A 74 36.94 14.63 -4.48
CA GLY A 74 36.85 14.90 -3.04
C GLY A 74 35.78 14.07 -2.32
N ASP A 75 34.58 13.98 -2.89
CA ASP A 75 33.45 13.29 -2.26
C ASP A 75 33.71 11.78 -2.11
N LYS A 76 34.17 11.12 -3.18
CA LYS A 76 34.54 9.69 -3.16
C LYS A 76 35.68 9.40 -2.19
N THR A 77 36.64 10.33 -2.09
CA THR A 77 37.75 10.23 -1.13
C THR A 77 37.22 10.28 0.30
N ALA A 78 36.31 11.20 0.61
CA ALA A 78 35.71 11.35 1.93
C ALA A 78 34.89 10.11 2.36
N ASP A 79 34.09 9.56 1.43
CA ASP A 79 33.31 8.34 1.66
C ASP A 79 34.20 7.12 1.90
N PHE A 80 35.23 6.96 1.06
CA PHE A 80 36.22 5.91 1.25
C PHE A 80 36.97 6.10 2.57
N TRP A 81 37.41 7.30 2.90
CA TRP A 81 38.17 7.56 4.12
C TRP A 81 37.35 7.24 5.38
N THR A 82 36.06 7.60 5.38
CA THR A 82 35.13 7.24 6.46
C THR A 82 35.04 5.71 6.61
N THR A 83 34.89 5.01 5.47
CA THR A 83 34.85 3.54 5.43
C THR A 83 36.15 2.92 5.94
N TYR A 84 37.29 3.48 5.53
CA TYR A 84 38.62 3.01 5.90
C TYR A 84 38.84 3.11 7.41
N LEU A 85 38.41 4.21 8.03
CA LEU A 85 38.47 4.40 9.47
C LEU A 85 37.52 3.45 10.22
N ASP A 86 36.28 3.23 9.76
CA ASP A 86 35.33 2.27 10.37
C ASP A 86 35.88 0.83 10.34
N CYS A 87 36.59 0.49 9.26
CA CYS A 87 37.30 -0.78 9.09
C CYS A 87 38.58 -0.90 9.92
N LYS A 88 38.91 0.08 10.77
CA LYS A 88 40.17 0.14 11.53
C LYS A 88 41.39 0.06 10.60
N GLY A 89 41.27 0.67 9.41
CA GLY A 89 42.26 0.63 8.34
C GLY A 89 43.63 1.15 8.77
N THR A 90 43.67 2.25 9.53
CA THR A 90 44.91 2.87 10.05
C THR A 90 45.49 2.16 11.28
N GLN A 91 44.67 1.38 11.99
CA GLN A 91 45.06 0.74 13.26
C GLN A 91 45.53 -0.71 13.07
N THR A 92 45.01 -1.39 12.05
CA THR A 92 45.24 -2.82 11.84
C THR A 92 46.55 -3.08 11.08
N LYS A 93 47.50 -3.76 11.72
CA LYS A 93 48.74 -4.18 11.04
C LYS A 93 48.43 -5.12 9.86
N ARG A 94 49.08 -4.88 8.71
CA ARG A 94 48.89 -5.66 7.47
C ARG A 94 49.69 -6.96 7.53
N THR A 95 48.97 -8.08 7.47
CA THR A 95 49.48 -9.46 7.54
C THR A 95 48.68 -10.33 6.57
N GLN A 96 49.17 -11.54 6.28
CA GLN A 96 48.49 -12.48 5.37
C GLN A 96 47.03 -12.78 5.77
N ASN A 97 46.71 -12.73 7.07
CA ASN A 97 45.36 -12.99 7.58
C ASN A 97 44.51 -11.72 7.70
N SER A 98 45.12 -10.55 7.99
CA SER A 98 44.38 -9.29 8.14
C SER A 98 44.07 -8.59 6.83
N ILE A 99 44.89 -8.76 5.79
CA ILE A 99 44.66 -8.17 4.46
C ILE A 99 43.30 -8.62 3.88
N PRO A 100 42.95 -9.92 3.85
CA PRO A 100 41.63 -10.36 3.39
C PRO A 100 40.47 -9.79 4.22
N LEU A 101 40.65 -9.61 5.53
CA LEU A 101 39.62 -9.05 6.42
C LEU A 101 39.38 -7.57 6.15
N ILE A 102 40.45 -6.79 6.01
CA ILE A 102 40.38 -5.37 5.64
C ILE A 102 39.76 -5.21 4.25
N ARG A 103 40.16 -6.04 3.28
CA ARG A 103 39.55 -6.05 1.94
C ARG A 103 38.05 -6.32 2.01
N LYS A 104 37.62 -7.34 2.75
CA LYS A 104 36.19 -7.67 2.94
C LYS A 104 35.42 -6.55 3.65
N CYS A 105 36.04 -5.89 4.61
CA CYS A 105 35.43 -4.75 5.31
C CYS A 105 35.25 -3.56 4.37
N ILE A 106 36.31 -3.11 3.68
CA ILE A 106 36.28 -1.94 2.77
C ILE A 106 35.28 -2.16 1.63
N THR A 107 35.22 -3.38 1.09
CA THR A 107 34.26 -3.76 0.03
C THR A 107 32.82 -3.88 0.53
N GLY A 108 32.60 -3.97 1.85
CA GLY A 108 31.27 -3.95 2.47
C GLY A 108 30.60 -5.31 2.66
N TYR A 109 31.33 -6.42 2.56
CA TYR A 109 30.76 -7.77 2.78
C TYR A 109 30.57 -8.12 4.26
N CYS A 110 31.28 -7.45 5.16
CA CYS A 110 31.17 -7.59 6.61
C CYS A 110 31.41 -6.24 7.28
N ILE A 111 31.07 -6.13 8.57
CA ILE A 111 31.24 -4.91 9.37
C ILE A 111 32.36 -5.08 10.42
N SER A 112 33.05 -3.98 10.73
CA SER A 112 34.05 -3.90 11.83
C SER A 112 33.66 -2.84 12.87
N GLY A 113 32.99 -1.76 12.44
CA GLY A 113 32.39 -0.75 13.30
C GLY A 113 30.87 -0.66 13.10
N ASN A 114 30.37 0.53 12.76
CA ASN A 114 28.92 0.75 12.62
C ASN A 114 28.35 0.21 11.30
N GLY A 115 29.19 -0.23 10.36
CA GLY A 115 28.71 -0.83 9.13
C GLY A 115 28.03 0.16 8.18
N PHE A 116 28.41 1.44 8.24
CA PHE A 116 27.97 2.48 7.29
C PHE A 116 28.15 2.05 5.82
N ASN A 117 29.26 1.38 5.52
CA ASN A 117 29.61 0.93 4.19
C ASN A 117 29.13 -0.49 3.86
N TYR A 118 28.29 -1.09 4.70
CA TYR A 118 27.80 -2.45 4.49
C TYR A 118 26.97 -2.55 3.20
N LYS A 119 27.34 -3.50 2.33
CA LYS A 119 26.73 -3.75 1.01
C LYS A 119 26.24 -5.19 0.86
N GLY A 120 26.23 -5.97 1.94
CA GLY A 120 25.75 -7.35 1.92
C GLY A 120 24.24 -7.46 1.67
N GLN A 121 23.77 -8.70 1.56
CA GLN A 121 22.42 -9.05 1.10
C GLN A 121 21.48 -9.51 2.23
N VAL A 122 21.83 -9.26 3.49
CA VAL A 122 20.94 -9.59 4.62
C VAL A 122 19.68 -8.73 4.51
N ASN A 123 18.51 -9.36 4.50
CA ASN A 123 17.20 -8.74 4.37
C ASN A 123 16.21 -9.17 5.48
N ILE A 124 16.74 -9.70 6.58
CA ILE A 124 15.98 -10.13 7.75
C ILE A 124 16.57 -9.45 8.98
N THR A 125 15.69 -8.88 9.79
CA THR A 125 16.04 -8.22 11.05
C THR A 125 16.52 -9.23 12.10
N GLN A 126 17.09 -8.75 13.20
CA GLN A 126 17.52 -9.61 14.31
C GLN A 126 16.38 -10.46 14.92
N SER A 127 15.12 -9.99 14.84
CA SER A 127 13.96 -10.71 15.36
C SER A 127 13.30 -11.64 14.33
N GLY A 128 13.83 -11.72 13.11
CA GLY A 128 13.29 -12.57 12.05
C GLY A 128 12.22 -11.91 11.17
N LYS A 129 11.99 -10.59 11.30
CA LYS A 129 11.09 -9.84 10.39
C LYS A 129 11.75 -9.57 9.06
N LEU A 130 10.99 -9.72 7.98
CA LEU A 130 11.42 -9.37 6.63
C LEU A 130 11.56 -7.86 6.48
N CYS A 131 12.62 -7.43 5.80
CA CYS A 131 12.83 -6.03 5.49
C CYS A 131 11.90 -5.57 4.36
N GLN A 132 11.35 -4.37 4.51
CA GLN A 132 10.68 -3.62 3.47
C GLN A 132 11.72 -3.13 2.46
N HIS A 133 11.36 -3.19 1.18
CA HIS A 133 12.19 -2.71 0.10
C HIS A 133 12.33 -1.18 0.16
N TRP A 134 13.54 -0.65 -0.03
CA TRP A 134 13.88 0.77 0.17
C TRP A 134 13.12 1.71 -0.76
N LYS A 135 12.82 1.26 -1.97
CA LYS A 135 11.91 1.93 -2.91
C LYS A 135 10.46 1.47 -2.70
N HIS A 136 9.96 1.28 -1.49
CA HIS A 136 8.53 1.03 -1.24
C HIS A 136 8.08 2.01 -0.15
N ASN A 137 6.83 2.48 -0.22
CA ASN A 137 6.24 3.35 0.81
C ASN A 137 5.20 2.63 1.68
N PHE A 138 5.06 1.31 1.52
CA PHE A 138 4.16 0.48 2.30
C PHE A 138 4.91 -0.68 2.98
N PRO A 139 4.62 -0.97 4.27
CA PRO A 139 3.72 -0.23 5.17
C PRO A 139 4.28 1.13 5.65
N HIS A 140 5.59 1.32 5.61
CA HIS A 140 6.25 2.54 6.13
C HIS A 140 6.66 3.49 4.99
N PRO A 141 6.54 4.82 5.15
CA PRO A 141 6.77 5.77 4.07
C PRO A 141 8.25 6.12 3.94
N ILE A 142 9.05 5.23 3.36
CA ILE A 142 10.52 5.40 3.25
C ILE A 142 10.89 6.67 2.49
N SER A 143 10.18 6.96 1.40
CA SER A 143 10.41 8.15 0.56
C SER A 143 10.30 9.47 1.32
N ARG A 144 9.61 9.53 2.48
CA ARG A 144 9.53 10.74 3.31
C ARG A 144 10.83 11.04 4.05
N TYR A 145 11.67 10.03 4.28
CA TYR A 145 12.88 10.14 5.07
C TYR A 145 14.15 10.05 4.22
N PHE A 146 14.13 9.27 3.13
CA PHE A 146 15.29 8.99 2.31
C PHE A 146 14.98 9.20 0.83
N ASN A 147 15.91 9.84 0.12
CA ASN A 147 15.88 9.89 -1.34
C ASN A 147 16.60 8.66 -1.91
N THR A 148 15.87 7.58 -2.15
CA THR A 148 16.45 6.32 -2.64
C THR A 148 16.76 6.33 -4.14
N SER A 149 16.33 7.38 -4.85
CA SER A 149 16.64 7.63 -6.27
C SER A 149 17.93 8.42 -6.49
N ALA A 150 18.66 8.79 -5.43
CA ALA A 150 19.96 9.44 -5.60
C ALA A 150 20.96 8.51 -6.30
N ALA A 151 21.76 9.06 -7.24
CA ALA A 151 22.65 8.28 -8.11
C ALA A 151 23.74 7.52 -7.34
N ASP A 152 24.06 7.96 -6.13
CA ASP A 152 25.04 7.43 -5.18
C ASP A 152 24.39 6.56 -4.08
N SER A 153 23.07 6.37 -4.10
CA SER A 153 22.35 5.62 -3.07
C SER A 153 22.69 4.12 -3.08
N ASN A 154 23.20 3.63 -1.95
CA ASN A 154 23.41 2.19 -1.70
C ASN A 154 22.15 1.47 -1.17
N LEU A 155 21.01 2.18 -1.08
CA LEU A 155 19.72 1.68 -0.60
C LEU A 155 18.97 0.95 -1.73
N GLN A 156 19.47 -0.25 -2.06
CA GLN A 156 18.91 -1.12 -3.09
C GLN A 156 18.16 -2.30 -2.45
N GLU A 157 17.16 -2.82 -3.16
CA GLU A 157 16.32 -3.94 -2.71
C GLU A 157 15.73 -3.71 -1.32
N ASN A 158 15.68 -4.74 -0.49
CA ASN A 158 15.30 -4.70 0.92
C ASN A 158 16.47 -5.05 1.86
N PHE A 159 17.71 -4.82 1.44
CA PHE A 159 18.87 -5.19 2.23
C PHE A 159 19.11 -4.23 3.41
N CYS A 160 19.60 -4.74 4.53
CA CYS A 160 19.95 -3.92 5.68
C CYS A 160 21.08 -2.96 5.35
N ARG A 161 20.94 -1.69 5.74
CA ARG A 161 21.89 -0.60 5.48
C ARG A 161 22.00 0.28 6.72
N ASN A 162 23.00 1.14 6.77
CA ASN A 162 23.15 2.11 7.86
C ASN A 162 23.33 3.54 7.32
N PRO A 163 22.31 4.10 6.63
CA PRO A 163 22.43 5.41 5.99
C PRO A 163 22.60 6.58 6.99
N ASP A 164 22.15 6.40 8.24
CA ASP A 164 22.15 7.42 9.30
C ASP A 164 23.31 7.24 10.32
N LYS A 165 24.27 6.34 10.05
CA LYS A 165 25.40 6.02 10.93
C LYS A 165 24.97 5.61 12.35
N HIS A 166 23.83 4.94 12.46
CA HIS A 166 23.26 4.45 13.71
C HIS A 166 24.27 3.57 14.49
N PRO A 167 24.44 3.78 15.81
CA PRO A 167 25.44 3.07 16.61
C PRO A 167 25.16 1.58 16.77
N GLY A 168 23.88 1.17 16.66
CA GLY A 168 23.47 -0.24 16.69
C GLY A 168 23.81 -1.04 15.43
N GLY A 169 24.38 -0.42 14.40
CA GLY A 169 24.74 -1.06 13.15
C GLY A 169 23.64 -1.00 12.08
N PRO A 170 23.78 -1.79 10.98
CA PRO A 170 22.81 -1.81 9.89
C PRO A 170 21.41 -2.24 10.31
N TRP A 171 20.42 -1.61 9.72
CA TRP A 171 19.00 -1.80 10.00
C TRP A 171 18.19 -1.73 8.70
N CYS A 172 16.91 -2.05 8.77
CA CYS A 172 15.97 -1.86 7.67
C CYS A 172 14.60 -1.44 8.21
N PHE A 173 13.78 -0.87 7.33
CA PHE A 173 12.33 -0.82 7.59
C PHE A 173 11.77 -2.25 7.53
N THR A 174 10.74 -2.55 8.31
CA THR A 174 10.18 -3.93 8.34
C THR A 174 8.87 -3.99 7.56
N THR A 175 8.48 -5.18 7.08
CA THR A 175 7.15 -5.39 6.50
C THR A 175 6.02 -5.45 7.54
N ASP A 176 6.36 -5.41 8.84
CA ASP A 176 5.40 -5.37 9.95
C ASP A 176 4.97 -3.91 10.20
N PRO A 177 3.66 -3.58 10.07
CA PRO A 177 3.17 -2.21 10.31
C PRO A 177 3.41 -1.73 11.75
N THR A 178 3.57 -2.63 12.72
CA THR A 178 3.76 -2.27 14.14
C THR A 178 5.21 -1.95 14.49
N VAL A 179 6.17 -2.37 13.67
CA VAL A 179 7.61 -2.14 13.89
C VAL A 179 8.19 -1.39 12.70
N GLN A 180 8.38 -0.08 12.85
CA GLN A 180 8.85 0.76 11.74
C GLN A 180 10.24 0.34 11.23
N ARG A 181 11.21 0.24 12.14
CA ARG A 181 12.62 -0.03 11.84
C ARG A 181 13.21 -0.95 12.89
N GLU A 182 14.08 -1.86 12.47
CA GLU A 182 14.78 -2.76 13.38
C GLU A 182 16.20 -3.07 12.86
N THR A 183 17.15 -3.26 13.78
CA THR A 183 18.53 -3.63 13.48
C THR A 183 18.63 -5.05 12.95
N CYS A 184 19.63 -5.28 12.10
CA CYS A 184 19.89 -6.57 11.47
C CYS A 184 21.15 -7.22 12.04
N ARG A 185 21.14 -8.55 12.10
CA ARG A 185 22.34 -9.33 12.39
C ARG A 185 23.12 -9.51 11.08
N VAL A 186 24.16 -8.69 10.89
CA VAL A 186 25.04 -8.76 9.70
C VAL A 186 26.38 -9.42 10.03
N PRO A 187 27.12 -9.96 9.03
CA PRO A 187 28.43 -10.57 9.26
C PRO A 187 29.44 -9.58 9.84
N LYS A 188 30.10 -9.94 10.94
CA LYS A 188 31.25 -9.20 11.47
C LYS A 188 32.55 -9.76 10.90
N CYS A 189 33.48 -8.89 10.53
CA CYS A 189 34.71 -9.31 9.86
C CYS A 189 35.59 -10.15 10.79
N GLY A 190 35.79 -11.43 10.43
CA GLY A 190 36.61 -12.38 11.20
C GLY A 190 35.83 -13.22 12.21
N GLU A 191 34.50 -13.10 12.24
CA GLU A 191 33.61 -13.93 13.07
C GLU A 191 32.77 -14.86 12.19
N ASP A 192 32.40 -16.02 12.74
CA ASP A 192 31.45 -16.92 12.10
C ASP A 192 30.05 -16.28 12.07
N PHE A 193 29.37 -16.39 10.93
CA PHE A 193 28.06 -15.80 10.73
C PHE A 193 26.99 -16.87 10.51
N VAL A 194 25.98 -16.84 11.38
CA VAL A 194 24.73 -17.60 11.19
C VAL A 194 23.63 -16.61 10.83
N PRO A 195 23.08 -16.65 9.61
CA PRO A 195 21.98 -15.78 9.21
C PRO A 195 20.76 -16.01 10.09
N THR A 196 20.06 -14.93 10.44
CA THR A 196 18.73 -15.04 11.04
C THR A 196 17.76 -15.61 10.00
N THR A 197 16.96 -16.60 10.39
CA THR A 197 15.88 -17.12 9.55
C THR A 197 14.60 -16.30 9.74
N LEU A 198 13.70 -16.34 8.77
CA LEU A 198 12.37 -15.75 8.93
C LEU A 198 11.72 -16.31 10.19
N ALA A 199 11.14 -15.43 11.00
CA ALA A 199 10.35 -15.86 12.14
C ALA A 199 9.22 -16.76 11.61
N PRO A 200 8.97 -17.93 12.23
CA PRO A 200 7.87 -18.78 11.81
C PRO A 200 6.58 -17.98 11.87
N GLU A 201 5.79 -18.03 10.80
CA GLU A 201 4.45 -17.46 10.83
C GLU A 201 3.69 -18.05 12.01
N ARG A 202 3.00 -17.19 12.77
CA ARG A 202 2.04 -17.67 13.75
C ARG A 202 0.94 -18.38 12.97
N THR A 203 1.00 -19.70 12.89
CA THR A 203 -0.13 -20.53 12.49
C THR A 203 -1.25 -20.22 13.46
N ARG A 204 -2.23 -19.40 13.05
CA ARG A 204 -3.48 -19.28 13.80
C ARG A 204 -4.00 -20.71 13.92
N ALA A 205 -4.25 -21.15 15.17
CA ALA A 205 -4.99 -22.38 15.39
C ALA A 205 -6.27 -22.29 14.55
N ALA A 206 -6.66 -23.40 13.90
CA ALA A 206 -7.88 -23.44 13.13
C ALA A 206 -9.07 -23.17 14.05
N THR A 207 -9.42 -21.90 14.24
CA THR A 207 -10.65 -21.50 14.89
C THR A 207 -11.78 -21.84 13.93
N THR A 208 -12.79 -22.51 14.45
CA THR A 208 -14.05 -22.74 13.74
C THR A 208 -14.66 -21.36 13.47
N CYS A 209 -14.62 -20.89 12.23
CA CYS A 209 -15.18 -19.60 11.83
C CYS A 209 -16.71 -19.69 11.70
N LEU A 210 -17.40 -18.56 11.82
CA LEU A 210 -18.85 -18.48 11.66
C LEU A 210 -19.22 -18.28 10.19
N THR A 211 -20.04 -19.17 9.65
CA THR A 211 -20.65 -19.04 8.32
C THR A 211 -21.86 -18.10 8.35
N SER A 212 -22.40 -17.74 7.17
CA SER A 212 -23.64 -16.96 7.05
C SER A 212 -23.64 -15.66 7.87
N TYR A 213 -22.49 -14.97 7.92
CA TYR A 213 -22.25 -13.79 8.75
C TYR A 213 -22.62 -13.95 10.24
N GLY A 214 -22.66 -15.18 10.76
CA GLY A 214 -23.04 -15.45 12.13
C GLY A 214 -24.53 -15.21 12.45
N VAL A 215 -25.42 -15.25 11.45
CA VAL A 215 -26.88 -15.24 11.67
C VAL A 215 -27.30 -16.40 12.59
N ASP A 216 -26.72 -17.58 12.38
CA ASP A 216 -27.00 -18.79 13.15
C ASP A 216 -26.22 -18.87 14.48
N TYR A 217 -25.51 -17.80 14.84
CA TYR A 217 -24.70 -17.78 16.06
C TYR A 217 -25.59 -17.78 17.32
N THR A 218 -25.51 -18.87 18.08
CA THR A 218 -26.26 -19.06 19.33
C THR A 218 -25.39 -19.00 20.60
N GLY A 219 -24.10 -18.69 20.46
CA GLY A 219 -23.16 -18.68 21.57
C GLY A 219 -23.41 -17.59 22.62
N ASP A 220 -22.60 -17.64 23.68
CA ASP A 220 -22.77 -16.88 24.93
C ASP A 220 -22.01 -15.54 25.00
N LYS A 221 -21.30 -15.13 23.94
CA LYS A 221 -20.56 -13.85 23.92
C LYS A 221 -21.53 -12.69 24.19
N SER A 222 -21.13 -11.80 25.10
CA SER A 222 -21.92 -10.63 25.56
C SER A 222 -21.06 -9.39 25.80
N GLU A 223 -19.85 -9.40 25.22
CA GLU A 223 -18.89 -8.30 25.25
C GLU A 223 -18.46 -7.99 23.82
N THR A 224 -18.33 -6.72 23.52
CA THR A 224 -17.92 -6.24 22.19
C THR A 224 -16.41 -6.25 22.04
N MET A 225 -15.93 -6.01 20.81
CA MET A 225 -14.50 -5.92 20.53
C MET A 225 -13.81 -4.74 21.23
N ASN A 226 -14.55 -3.70 21.59
CA ASN A 226 -14.05 -2.55 22.34
C ASN A 226 -14.16 -2.74 23.86
N GLY A 227 -14.62 -3.93 24.31
CA GLY A 227 -14.78 -4.26 25.73
C GLY A 227 -16.07 -3.73 26.37
N HIS A 228 -17.03 -3.26 25.56
CA HIS A 228 -18.32 -2.80 26.07
C HIS A 228 -19.22 -4.00 26.39
N THR A 229 -19.99 -3.90 27.47
CA THR A 229 -20.98 -4.93 27.85
C THR A 229 -22.26 -4.73 27.07
N CYS A 230 -22.77 -5.80 26.46
CA CYS A 230 -24.03 -5.76 25.73
C CYS A 230 -25.23 -5.48 26.64
N LEU A 231 -26.15 -4.65 26.17
CA LEU A 231 -27.46 -4.43 26.77
C LEU A 231 -28.42 -5.58 26.47
N SER A 232 -29.42 -5.76 27.32
CA SER A 232 -30.44 -6.80 27.12
C SER A 232 -31.35 -6.42 25.95
N TRP A 233 -31.57 -7.34 25.00
CA TRP A 233 -32.51 -7.16 23.89
C TRP A 233 -33.96 -6.92 24.33
N SER A 234 -34.31 -7.36 25.54
CA SER A 234 -35.62 -7.15 26.15
C SER A 234 -35.73 -5.85 26.98
N SER A 235 -34.68 -5.05 27.07
CA SER A 235 -34.74 -3.77 27.78
C SER A 235 -35.63 -2.76 27.03
N PRO A 236 -36.39 -1.91 27.74
CA PRO A 236 -37.29 -0.93 27.11
C PRO A 236 -36.60 -0.03 26.08
N GLU A 237 -35.37 0.39 26.37
CA GLU A 237 -34.56 1.25 25.53
C GLU A 237 -34.17 0.55 24.22
N VAL A 238 -33.70 -0.70 24.30
CA VAL A 238 -33.33 -1.49 23.11
C VAL A 238 -34.55 -1.86 22.27
N VAL A 239 -35.68 -2.16 22.92
CA VAL A 239 -36.94 -2.45 22.21
C VAL A 239 -37.42 -1.22 21.44
N ALA A 240 -37.31 -0.02 22.02
CA ALA A 240 -37.65 1.22 21.34
C ALA A 240 -36.76 1.45 20.09
N LEU A 241 -35.44 1.28 20.23
CA LEU A 241 -34.46 1.42 19.14
C LEU A 241 -34.58 0.35 18.06
N SER A 242 -35.24 -0.77 18.35
CA SER A 242 -35.42 -1.89 17.42
C SER A 242 -36.71 -1.81 16.61
N LYS A 243 -37.65 -0.92 16.98
CA LYS A 243 -39.01 -0.89 16.43
C LYS A 243 -39.06 -0.68 14.91
N ASP A 244 -38.17 0.16 14.37
CA ASP A 244 -38.15 0.51 12.94
C ASP A 244 -37.07 -0.25 12.16
N LYS A 245 -36.42 -1.25 12.80
CA LYS A 245 -35.38 -2.06 12.18
C LYS A 245 -35.96 -3.35 11.58
N GLU A 246 -35.47 -3.74 10.41
CA GLU A 246 -35.85 -4.98 9.74
C GLU A 246 -35.01 -6.14 10.29
N PHE A 247 -35.58 -6.89 11.26
CA PHE A 247 -34.96 -8.09 11.83
C PHE A 247 -35.57 -9.38 11.28
N ILE A 248 -34.71 -10.39 11.11
CA ILE A 248 -35.05 -11.76 10.74
C ILE A 248 -35.82 -12.41 11.90
N PRO A 249 -37.10 -12.77 11.73
CA PRO A 249 -37.93 -13.30 12.80
C PRO A 249 -37.40 -14.59 13.45
N GLU A 250 -36.64 -15.39 12.70
CA GLU A 250 -36.07 -16.67 13.13
C GLU A 250 -34.88 -16.48 14.10
N VAL A 251 -34.25 -15.31 14.12
CA VAL A 251 -33.09 -15.03 14.98
C VAL A 251 -33.55 -14.77 16.40
N THR A 252 -33.17 -15.67 17.32
CA THR A 252 -33.46 -15.49 18.74
C THR A 252 -32.57 -14.42 19.37
N LEU A 253 -33.17 -13.52 20.15
CA LEU A 253 -32.49 -12.41 20.83
C LEU A 253 -32.49 -12.58 22.37
N PRO A 254 -31.78 -13.57 22.93
CA PRO A 254 -31.81 -13.86 24.36
C PRO A 254 -30.91 -12.91 25.16
N GLY A 255 -31.46 -12.32 26.23
CA GLY A 255 -30.71 -11.54 27.23
C GLY A 255 -29.82 -10.49 26.57
N SER A 256 -28.55 -10.44 26.96
CA SER A 256 -27.53 -9.53 26.42
C SER A 256 -26.51 -10.22 25.48
N LYS A 257 -26.93 -11.25 24.73
CA LYS A 257 -26.01 -12.00 23.87
C LYS A 257 -25.82 -11.34 22.51
N CYS A 258 -24.62 -11.44 21.93
CA CYS A 258 -24.31 -10.99 20.58
C CYS A 258 -25.14 -11.74 19.53
N ARG A 259 -25.79 -11.03 18.61
CA ARG A 259 -26.63 -11.63 17.55
C ARG A 259 -26.49 -10.86 16.24
N ASN A 260 -26.88 -11.48 15.13
CA ASN A 260 -26.92 -10.82 13.82
C ASN A 260 -28.34 -10.87 13.22
N PRO A 261 -29.30 -10.12 13.79
CA PRO A 261 -30.70 -10.19 13.35
C PRO A 261 -30.97 -9.51 12.00
N ASP A 262 -30.05 -8.72 11.47
CA ASP A 262 -30.23 -7.93 10.24
C ASP A 262 -29.36 -8.42 9.06
N ASN A 263 -28.76 -9.60 9.22
CA ASN A 263 -27.83 -10.21 8.24
C ASN A 263 -26.70 -9.24 7.85
N ASP A 264 -26.14 -8.54 8.84
CA ASP A 264 -25.01 -7.64 8.62
C ASP A 264 -23.76 -8.46 8.24
N PRO A 265 -23.13 -8.19 7.07
CA PRO A 265 -21.88 -8.84 6.68
C PRO A 265 -20.74 -8.65 7.68
N GLU A 266 -20.83 -7.62 8.52
CA GLU A 266 -19.86 -7.37 9.60
C GLU A 266 -20.02 -8.31 10.79
N GLY A 267 -21.09 -9.09 10.85
CA GLY A 267 -21.30 -10.16 11.81
C GLY A 267 -22.10 -9.77 13.05
N PRO A 268 -22.10 -10.64 14.09
CA PRO A 268 -22.89 -10.40 15.29
C PRO A 268 -22.49 -9.13 16.04
N TRP A 269 -23.48 -8.42 16.54
CA TRP A 269 -23.39 -7.16 17.26
C TRP A 269 -24.39 -7.13 18.42
N CYS A 270 -24.32 -6.08 19.24
CA CYS A 270 -25.30 -5.80 20.28
C CYS A 270 -25.41 -4.29 20.53
N PHE A 271 -26.44 -3.88 21.26
CA PHE A 271 -26.53 -2.52 21.77
C PHE A 271 -25.63 -2.35 23.01
N VAL A 272 -25.00 -1.19 23.16
CA VAL A 272 -24.10 -0.84 24.26
C VAL A 272 -24.36 0.59 24.72
N ASP A 273 -24.18 0.86 26.00
CA ASP A 273 -24.21 2.22 26.56
C ASP A 273 -22.78 2.76 26.64
N VAL A 274 -22.52 3.84 25.90
CA VAL A 274 -21.24 4.55 25.93
C VAL A 274 -21.48 5.97 26.43
N SER A 275 -21.14 6.21 27.69
CA SER A 275 -21.24 7.53 28.34
C SER A 275 -22.66 8.11 28.32
N GLY A 276 -23.70 7.27 28.43
CA GLY A 276 -25.10 7.68 28.44
C GLY A 276 -25.76 7.72 27.07
N ASN A 277 -25.03 7.40 25.98
CA ASN A 277 -25.60 7.23 24.65
C ASN A 277 -25.65 5.74 24.28
N ILE A 278 -26.84 5.23 23.96
CA ILE A 278 -27.04 3.84 23.54
C ILE A 278 -26.75 3.72 22.05
N THR A 279 -25.74 2.94 21.72
CA THR A 279 -25.30 2.71 20.35
C THR A 279 -25.12 1.23 20.04
N VAL A 280 -24.65 0.90 18.84
CA VAL A 280 -24.36 -0.46 18.40
C VAL A 280 -22.85 -0.66 18.34
N ASP A 281 -22.38 -1.80 18.82
CA ASP A 281 -20.99 -2.19 18.69
C ASP A 281 -20.88 -3.70 18.39
N TYR A 282 -19.80 -4.08 17.70
CA TYR A 282 -19.64 -5.42 17.14
C TYR A 282 -18.90 -6.35 18.09
N CYS A 283 -19.28 -7.62 18.07
CA CYS A 283 -18.63 -8.63 18.87
C CYS A 283 -17.38 -9.19 18.18
N ASP A 284 -16.37 -9.51 18.99
CA ASP A 284 -15.13 -10.12 18.52
C ASP A 284 -15.34 -11.62 18.26
N LEU A 285 -15.84 -11.91 17.06
CA LEU A 285 -16.12 -13.25 16.55
C LEU A 285 -15.53 -13.38 15.14
N GLU A 286 -14.89 -14.51 14.87
CA GLU A 286 -14.25 -14.80 13.58
C GLU A 286 -15.29 -15.31 12.58
N LEU A 287 -15.47 -14.57 11.48
CA LEU A 287 -16.35 -14.95 10.38
C LEU A 287 -15.55 -15.69 9.29
N CYS A 288 -16.19 -16.65 8.62
CA CYS A 288 -15.59 -17.31 7.47
C CYS A 288 -15.50 -16.33 6.28
N GLU A 289 -14.50 -16.57 5.43
CA GLU A 289 -14.41 -15.96 4.11
C GLU A 289 -15.62 -16.41 3.26
N ASP A 290 -16.28 -15.46 2.61
CA ASP A 290 -17.50 -15.62 1.83
C ASP A 290 -17.33 -14.88 0.49
N PRO A 291 -16.79 -15.53 -0.54
CA PRO A 291 -16.52 -14.87 -1.82
C PRO A 291 -17.80 -14.35 -2.51
N LEU A 292 -17.72 -13.18 -3.15
CA LEU A 292 -18.84 -12.60 -3.93
C LEU A 292 -19.43 -13.54 -4.98
N THR A 293 -18.57 -14.37 -5.56
CA THR A 293 -18.87 -15.26 -6.68
C THR A 293 -19.15 -16.70 -6.26
N GLY A 294 -19.29 -16.98 -4.95
CA GLY A 294 -19.65 -18.30 -4.46
C GLY A 294 -20.94 -18.85 -5.09
N ASP A 295 -20.96 -20.17 -5.29
CA ASP A 295 -22.07 -20.95 -5.83
C ASP A 295 -23.29 -20.85 -4.89
N GLU A 296 -24.13 -19.85 -5.11
CA GLU A 296 -25.54 -19.99 -4.73
C GLU A 296 -26.12 -21.00 -5.73
N GLU A 297 -26.31 -22.25 -5.27
CA GLU A 297 -27.05 -23.28 -5.99
C GLU A 297 -28.32 -22.65 -6.57
N THR A 298 -28.44 -22.77 -7.89
CA THR A 298 -29.61 -22.37 -8.65
C THR A 298 -30.88 -22.91 -8.00
N ASN A 299 -31.61 -22.07 -7.30
CA ASN A 299 -32.97 -22.36 -6.90
C ASN A 299 -33.88 -21.14 -7.12
N SER A 300 -34.05 -20.81 -8.39
CA SER A 300 -35.35 -20.75 -9.07
C SER A 300 -35.19 -19.99 -10.38
N GLN A 301 -35.46 -20.67 -11.50
CA GLN A 301 -35.79 -20.02 -12.75
C GLN A 301 -37.12 -19.26 -12.57
N GLY A 302 -37.04 -18.06 -12.00
CA GLY A 302 -38.09 -17.06 -12.11
C GLY A 302 -37.82 -16.22 -13.35
N THR A 303 -38.55 -16.48 -14.42
CA THR A 303 -38.54 -15.63 -15.61
C THR A 303 -38.95 -14.21 -15.21
N GLU A 304 -38.02 -13.25 -15.22
CA GLU A 304 -38.34 -11.84 -14.97
C GLU A 304 -39.18 -11.29 -16.13
N ARG A 305 -40.50 -11.26 -15.94
CA ARG A 305 -41.41 -10.41 -16.70
C ARG A 305 -41.14 -8.95 -16.33
N SER A 306 -41.00 -8.10 -17.35
CA SER A 306 -40.98 -6.63 -17.34
C SER A 306 -41.44 -5.98 -16.03
N VAL A 307 -40.49 -5.40 -15.28
CA VAL A 307 -40.75 -4.71 -14.02
C VAL A 307 -41.37 -3.35 -14.33
N GLN A 308 -42.69 -3.30 -14.12
CA GLN A 308 -43.44 -2.10 -13.85
C GLN A 308 -42.75 -1.34 -12.71
N VAL A 309 -42.44 -0.06 -12.92
CA VAL A 309 -41.71 0.82 -11.98
C VAL A 309 -42.36 0.77 -10.60
N GLN A 310 -41.86 -0.10 -9.72
CA GLN A 310 -42.18 -0.05 -8.30
C GLN A 310 -41.28 1.01 -7.68
N ASN A 311 -41.87 1.91 -6.89
CA ASN A 311 -41.14 2.91 -6.12
C ASN A 311 -40.05 2.21 -5.28
N LYS A 312 -38.78 2.30 -5.72
CA LYS A 312 -37.62 1.73 -5.02
C LYS A 312 -37.61 2.32 -3.61
N LYS A 313 -37.84 1.49 -2.59
CA LYS A 313 -37.76 1.89 -1.18
C LYS A 313 -36.34 2.40 -0.92
N LEU A 314 -36.23 3.59 -0.34
CA LEU A 314 -34.95 4.16 0.08
C LEU A 314 -34.32 3.26 1.15
N PHE A 315 -33.02 3.01 1.02
CA PHE A 315 -32.22 2.24 1.97
C PHE A 315 -31.90 3.05 3.22
N PHE A 316 -31.70 4.37 3.07
CA PHE A 316 -31.47 5.26 4.20
C PHE A 316 -32.72 6.05 4.58
N SER A 317 -32.79 6.46 5.85
CA SER A 317 -33.81 7.40 6.29
C SER A 317 -33.44 8.81 5.84
N PRO A 318 -34.34 9.56 5.15
CA PRO A 318 -34.06 10.95 4.76
C PRO A 318 -33.78 11.88 5.93
N ARG A 319 -34.23 11.54 7.15
CA ARG A 319 -34.00 12.33 8.37
C ARG A 319 -32.52 12.35 8.76
N SER A 320 -31.85 11.21 8.69
CA SER A 320 -30.45 11.03 9.12
C SER A 320 -29.45 11.12 7.97
N PHE A 321 -29.83 10.64 6.79
CA PHE A 321 -28.97 10.65 5.61
C PHE A 321 -28.96 11.99 4.88
N GLY A 322 -30.05 12.75 5.01
CA GLY A 322 -30.29 13.95 4.24
C GLY A 322 -30.79 13.65 2.83
N GLN A 323 -30.43 14.51 1.88
CA GLN A 323 -30.79 14.39 0.47
C GLN A 323 -29.68 13.69 -0.33
N GLY A 324 -30.06 13.04 -1.42
CA GLY A 324 -29.09 12.52 -2.40
C GLY A 324 -29.35 11.11 -2.87
N GLU A 325 -29.95 10.25 -2.03
CA GLU A 325 -30.08 8.81 -2.36
C GLU A 325 -30.89 8.57 -3.64
N SER A 326 -32.01 9.28 -3.83
CA SER A 326 -32.85 9.12 -5.03
C SER A 326 -32.20 9.63 -6.33
N VAL A 327 -31.28 10.61 -6.21
CA VAL A 327 -30.62 11.28 -7.34
C VAL A 327 -29.17 10.86 -7.53
N CYS A 328 -28.66 9.95 -6.70
CA CYS A 328 -27.27 9.53 -6.70
C CYS A 328 -26.84 8.97 -8.07
N GLY A 329 -25.57 9.16 -8.42
CA GLY A 329 -24.97 8.54 -9.60
C GLY A 329 -25.57 8.96 -10.95
N VAL A 330 -26.41 10.01 -10.99
CA VAL A 330 -26.94 10.60 -12.22
C VAL A 330 -26.36 12.00 -12.37
N ARG A 331 -25.30 12.15 -13.18
CA ARG A 331 -24.55 13.41 -13.23
C ARG A 331 -25.34 14.50 -13.97
N PRO A 332 -25.40 15.73 -13.46
CA PRO A 332 -26.17 16.81 -14.08
C PRO A 332 -25.76 17.16 -15.51
N LEU A 333 -24.46 17.15 -15.82
CA LEU A 333 -23.95 17.51 -17.15
C LEU A 333 -23.82 16.33 -18.13
N PHE A 334 -24.19 15.12 -17.69
CA PHE A 334 -24.07 13.89 -18.49
C PHE A 334 -25.40 13.14 -18.51
N GLU A 335 -25.68 12.28 -17.53
CA GLU A 335 -26.87 11.43 -17.55
C GLU A 335 -28.19 12.22 -17.56
N GLN A 336 -28.28 13.38 -16.89
CA GLN A 336 -29.52 14.19 -16.90
C GLN A 336 -29.81 14.85 -18.26
N VAL A 337 -28.78 15.06 -19.08
CA VAL A 337 -28.89 15.65 -20.42
C VAL A 337 -28.60 14.64 -21.53
N SER A 338 -28.57 13.34 -21.20
CA SER A 338 -28.28 12.24 -22.12
C SER A 338 -26.95 12.40 -22.88
N ARG A 339 -25.94 12.98 -22.24
CA ARG A 339 -24.57 13.09 -22.76
C ARG A 339 -23.67 12.05 -22.10
N VAL A 340 -22.78 11.49 -22.90
CA VAL A 340 -21.75 10.52 -22.50
C VAL A 340 -20.41 11.25 -22.37
N ASP A 341 -19.59 10.87 -21.39
CA ASP A 341 -18.21 11.39 -21.28
C ASP A 341 -17.22 10.61 -22.15
N ASN A 342 -16.09 11.24 -22.47
CA ASN A 342 -15.06 10.72 -23.38
C ASN A 342 -14.51 9.35 -22.95
N GLY A 343 -14.49 9.04 -21.66
CA GLY A 343 -13.94 7.80 -21.12
C GLY A 343 -14.97 6.68 -20.96
N GLU A 344 -16.27 6.97 -21.09
CA GLU A 344 -17.31 6.00 -20.71
C GLU A 344 -17.35 4.78 -21.63
N LYS A 345 -17.15 5.01 -22.92
CA LYS A 345 -17.14 3.95 -23.93
C LYS A 345 -16.04 2.90 -23.65
N GLU A 346 -14.88 3.33 -23.16
CA GLU A 346 -13.77 2.45 -22.84
C GLU A 346 -14.07 1.53 -21.65
N MET A 347 -14.87 1.98 -20.69
CA MET A 347 -15.22 1.15 -19.52
C MET A 347 -16.20 0.04 -19.85
N LEU A 348 -17.06 0.27 -20.85
CA LEU A 348 -18.17 -0.61 -21.22
C LEU A 348 -17.80 -1.57 -22.36
N GLU A 349 -16.81 -1.24 -23.19
CA GLU A 349 -16.29 -2.12 -24.24
C GLU A 349 -15.18 -3.03 -23.70
N SER A 350 -15.41 -4.34 -23.69
CA SER A 350 -14.55 -5.29 -22.97
C SER A 350 -13.13 -5.48 -23.53
N TYR A 351 -12.83 -5.13 -24.78
CA TYR A 351 -11.49 -5.32 -25.34
C TYR A 351 -11.26 -4.40 -26.55
N ARG A 352 -10.70 -3.20 -26.34
CA ARG A 352 -10.03 -2.46 -27.41
C ARG A 352 -8.63 -2.00 -26.98
N GLU A 353 -7.66 -2.39 -27.79
CA GLU A 353 -6.22 -2.13 -27.69
C GLU A 353 -5.92 -0.63 -27.86
N GLN A 354 -6.16 0.19 -26.84
CA GLN A 354 -5.68 1.56 -26.82
C GLN A 354 -4.81 1.82 -25.59
N ARG A 355 -3.53 2.08 -25.85
CA ARG A 355 -2.51 2.39 -24.84
C ARG A 355 -2.86 3.69 -24.11
N ILE A 356 -3.09 3.60 -22.79
CA ILE A 356 -3.06 4.75 -21.88
C ILE A 356 -1.98 4.44 -20.84
N VAL A 357 -1.13 5.43 -20.55
CA VAL A 357 -0.11 5.37 -19.50
C VAL A 357 -0.19 6.69 -18.74
N GLY A 358 -0.47 6.66 -17.45
CA GLY A 358 -0.44 7.84 -16.56
C GLY A 358 -1.78 8.54 -16.28
N GLY A 359 -2.90 7.94 -16.70
CA GLY A 359 -4.24 8.52 -16.55
C GLY A 359 -4.54 9.64 -17.56
N ASP A 360 -5.83 9.90 -17.78
CA ASP A 360 -6.31 10.98 -18.63
C ASP A 360 -6.88 12.12 -17.78
N SER A 361 -6.82 13.34 -18.30
CA SER A 361 -7.53 14.46 -17.65
C SER A 361 -9.03 14.23 -17.72
N ALA A 362 -9.67 14.19 -16.56
CA ALA A 362 -11.11 14.03 -16.45
C ALA A 362 -11.83 15.24 -17.07
N GLU A 363 -13.01 15.05 -17.65
CA GLU A 363 -13.85 16.20 -18.03
C GLU A 363 -14.37 16.93 -16.79
N VAL A 364 -14.61 18.24 -16.93
CA VAL A 364 -15.19 19.04 -15.85
C VAL A 364 -16.53 18.42 -15.43
N ALA A 365 -16.69 18.20 -14.12
CA ALA A 365 -17.85 17.56 -13.52
C ALA A 365 -18.18 16.14 -14.02
N SER A 366 -17.23 15.41 -14.61
CA SER A 366 -17.44 13.99 -14.94
C SER A 366 -17.48 13.10 -13.68
N ALA A 367 -16.93 13.58 -12.56
CA ALA A 367 -16.98 12.94 -11.25
C ALA A 367 -17.38 13.97 -10.17
N PRO A 368 -18.66 14.43 -10.15
CA PRO A 368 -19.11 15.50 -9.26
C PRO A 368 -19.20 15.07 -7.77
N TRP A 369 -19.04 13.78 -7.48
CA TRP A 369 -18.92 13.23 -6.14
C TRP A 369 -17.50 13.27 -5.59
N GLN A 370 -16.50 13.66 -6.40
CA GLN A 370 -15.11 13.68 -5.98
C GLN A 370 -14.88 14.74 -4.88
N VAL A 371 -14.25 14.32 -3.79
CA VAL A 371 -13.95 15.17 -2.63
C VAL A 371 -12.44 15.20 -2.40
N MET A 372 -11.93 16.36 -2.00
CA MET A 372 -10.55 16.48 -1.51
C MET A 372 -10.53 16.67 0.00
N LEU A 373 -9.65 15.92 0.67
CA LEU A 373 -9.32 16.10 2.08
C LEU A 373 -7.97 16.82 2.21
N TYR A 374 -7.96 17.93 2.94
CA TYR A 374 -6.77 18.72 3.23
C TYR A 374 -6.46 18.73 4.72
N LYS A 375 -5.17 18.74 5.04
CA LYS A 375 -4.68 19.20 6.34
C LYS A 375 -4.83 20.71 6.40
N ARG A 376 -5.32 21.25 7.52
CA ARG A 376 -5.47 22.71 7.69
C ARG A 376 -4.13 23.44 7.78
N SER A 377 -3.17 22.91 8.53
CA SER A 377 -1.88 23.59 8.77
C SER A 377 -0.71 22.61 9.00
N PRO A 378 0.38 22.69 8.21
CA PRO A 378 0.45 23.38 6.93
C PRO A 378 -0.56 22.77 5.95
N GLN A 379 -0.99 23.56 4.96
CA GLN A 379 -1.95 23.08 3.98
C GLN A 379 -1.33 22.00 3.09
N GLU A 380 -1.84 20.79 3.17
CA GLU A 380 -1.35 19.62 2.43
C GLU A 380 -2.53 18.76 1.96
N LEU A 381 -2.49 18.29 0.71
CA LEU A 381 -3.45 17.30 0.23
C LEU A 381 -3.20 15.98 0.97
N LEU A 382 -4.21 15.48 1.69
CA LEU A 382 -4.10 14.24 2.46
C LEU A 382 -4.53 13.03 1.65
N CYS A 383 -5.75 13.10 1.12
CA CYS A 383 -6.45 11.99 0.49
C CYS A 383 -7.61 12.48 -0.40
N GLY A 384 -8.09 11.59 -1.25
CA GLY A 384 -9.41 11.68 -1.86
C GLY A 384 -10.53 11.22 -0.91
N ALA A 385 -11.76 11.50 -1.30
CA ALA A 385 -12.98 11.04 -0.66
C ALA A 385 -14.13 11.10 -1.67
N SER A 386 -15.32 10.64 -1.30
CA SER A 386 -16.53 10.68 -2.11
C SER A 386 -17.74 11.19 -1.35
N LEU A 387 -18.60 11.91 -2.07
CA LEU A 387 -19.85 12.45 -1.55
C LEU A 387 -20.97 11.41 -1.67
N LEU A 388 -21.58 11.02 -0.54
CA LEU A 388 -22.71 10.08 -0.50
C LEU A 388 -24.07 10.80 -0.45
N SER A 389 -24.13 11.92 0.26
CA SER A 389 -25.34 12.74 0.41
C SER A 389 -24.96 14.22 0.54
N ASP A 390 -25.94 15.08 0.78
CA ASP A 390 -25.67 16.48 1.14
C ASP A 390 -25.00 16.64 2.52
N GLN A 391 -24.93 15.58 3.34
CA GLN A 391 -24.38 15.59 4.72
C GLN A 391 -23.21 14.61 4.93
N TRP A 392 -23.10 13.56 4.12
CA TRP A 392 -22.17 12.45 4.37
C TRP A 392 -21.07 12.31 3.32
N ILE A 393 -19.85 12.11 3.80
CA ILE A 393 -18.65 11.87 2.99
C ILE A 393 -18.02 10.55 3.40
N LEU A 394 -17.53 9.81 2.41
CA LEU A 394 -16.88 8.51 2.56
C LEU A 394 -15.41 8.60 2.17
N THR A 395 -14.52 7.99 2.94
CA THR A 395 -13.08 7.92 2.67
C THR A 395 -12.47 6.66 3.27
N ALA A 396 -11.15 6.49 3.12
CA ALA A 396 -10.40 5.40 3.76
C ALA A 396 -10.06 5.76 5.22
N ALA A 397 -10.04 4.78 6.12
CA ALA A 397 -9.69 4.98 7.52
C ALA A 397 -8.23 5.43 7.69
N HIS A 398 -7.30 4.89 6.90
CA HIS A 398 -5.88 5.21 6.95
C HIS A 398 -5.59 6.68 6.56
N CYS A 399 -6.53 7.35 5.90
CA CYS A 399 -6.44 8.79 5.64
C CYS A 399 -6.56 9.61 6.93
N ILE A 400 -7.26 9.09 7.93
CA ILE A 400 -7.50 9.71 9.23
C ILE A 400 -6.51 9.18 10.28
N LEU A 401 -6.45 7.86 10.43
CA LEU A 401 -5.66 7.16 11.45
C LEU A 401 -4.76 6.12 10.80
N TYR A 402 -3.47 6.40 10.76
CA TYR A 402 -2.45 5.44 10.35
C TYR A 402 -1.12 5.76 11.04
N PRO A 403 -0.88 5.15 12.22
CA PRO A 403 0.31 5.41 13.03
C PRO A 403 1.65 5.24 12.29
N PRO A 404 1.85 4.28 11.36
CA PRO A 404 3.10 4.15 10.61
C PRO A 404 3.51 5.42 9.83
N TRP A 405 2.54 6.25 9.47
CA TRP A 405 2.72 7.52 8.76
C TRP A 405 2.51 8.75 9.65
N ASN A 406 2.47 8.56 10.97
CA ASN A 406 2.15 9.59 11.97
C ASN A 406 0.81 10.30 11.69
N LYS A 407 -0.18 9.56 11.18
CA LYS A 407 -1.53 10.09 10.94
C LYS A 407 -2.43 9.74 12.13
N ASN A 408 -2.96 10.77 12.78
CA ASN A 408 -4.04 10.68 13.76
C ASN A 408 -4.77 12.03 13.76
N PHE A 409 -5.60 12.24 12.74
CA PHE A 409 -6.25 13.52 12.50
C PHE A 409 -7.57 13.64 13.26
N THR A 410 -7.81 14.82 13.81
CA THR A 410 -9.08 15.19 14.45
C THR A 410 -9.93 16.04 13.50
N ILE A 411 -11.19 16.30 13.88
CA ILE A 411 -12.11 17.19 13.13
C ILE A 411 -11.52 18.58 12.84
N ASN A 412 -10.61 19.06 13.70
CA ASN A 412 -10.00 20.37 13.58
C ASN A 412 -8.79 20.38 12.64
N ASP A 413 -8.24 19.22 12.31
CA ASP A 413 -7.08 19.10 11.43
C ASP A 413 -7.48 19.03 9.96
N ILE A 414 -8.74 18.66 9.68
CA ILE A 414 -9.24 18.36 8.34
C ILE A 414 -10.07 19.51 7.77
N LEU A 415 -9.88 19.75 6.47
CA LEU A 415 -10.69 20.62 5.64
C LEU A 415 -11.19 19.85 4.42
N VAL A 416 -12.49 19.94 4.14
CA VAL A 416 -13.11 19.27 3.00
C VAL A 416 -13.34 20.28 1.88
N ARG A 417 -13.01 19.91 0.63
CA ARG A 417 -13.35 20.68 -0.56
C ARG A 417 -14.11 19.84 -1.59
N LEU A 418 -15.21 20.39 -2.09
CA LEU A 418 -16.16 19.76 -3.01
C LEU A 418 -16.25 20.55 -4.32
N GLY A 419 -16.56 19.86 -5.42
CA GLY A 419 -16.82 20.48 -6.74
C GLY A 419 -15.58 21.00 -7.44
N LYS A 420 -14.39 20.53 -7.05
CA LYS A 420 -13.13 20.97 -7.63
C LYS A 420 -12.80 20.25 -8.92
N HIS A 421 -12.16 20.96 -9.83
CA HIS A 421 -11.51 20.37 -11.01
C HIS A 421 -10.01 20.68 -11.02
N ASN A 422 -9.63 21.94 -10.75
CA ASN A 422 -8.25 22.35 -10.62
C ASN A 422 -7.78 22.32 -9.14
N ARG A 423 -6.76 21.51 -8.85
CA ARG A 423 -6.18 21.36 -7.49
C ARG A 423 -5.51 22.64 -6.99
N ALA A 424 -4.78 23.34 -7.85
CA ALA A 424 -3.92 24.47 -7.45
C ALA A 424 -4.67 25.80 -7.38
N LYS A 425 -5.83 25.91 -8.03
CA LYS A 425 -6.62 27.15 -8.11
C LYS A 425 -7.83 27.10 -7.17
N PHE A 426 -8.15 28.27 -6.63
CA PHE A 426 -9.44 28.50 -5.99
C PHE A 426 -10.50 28.81 -7.06
N GLU A 427 -11.51 27.95 -7.19
CA GLU A 427 -12.57 27.97 -8.21
C GLU A 427 -13.81 28.67 -7.65
N ARG A 428 -13.70 30.00 -7.52
CA ARG A 428 -14.71 30.85 -6.87
C ARG A 428 -16.10 30.67 -7.50
N GLY A 429 -17.09 30.36 -6.67
CA GLY A 429 -18.48 30.20 -7.07
C GLY A 429 -18.86 28.76 -7.45
N ILE A 430 -17.88 27.90 -7.71
CA ILE A 430 -18.07 26.49 -8.05
C ILE A 430 -17.76 25.63 -6.82
N GLU A 431 -16.53 25.74 -6.29
CA GLU A 431 -16.12 24.89 -5.18
C GLU A 431 -16.76 25.28 -3.85
N LYS A 432 -17.00 24.30 -2.99
CA LYS A 432 -17.47 24.49 -1.63
C LYS A 432 -16.44 23.96 -0.64
N ILE A 433 -16.19 24.76 0.40
CA ILE A 433 -15.36 24.36 1.54
C ILE A 433 -16.29 24.04 2.69
N VAL A 434 -16.19 22.83 3.23
CA VAL A 434 -17.08 22.34 4.29
C VAL A 434 -16.24 21.92 5.50
N ALA A 435 -16.79 22.19 6.69
CA ALA A 435 -16.25 21.71 7.95
C ALA A 435 -17.00 20.44 8.37
N ILE A 436 -16.28 19.53 9.02
CA ILE A 436 -16.83 18.31 9.61
C ILE A 436 -17.00 18.50 11.11
N ASP A 437 -17.98 17.83 11.70
CA ASP A 437 -18.23 17.77 13.14
C ASP A 437 -18.02 16.37 13.72
N GLU A 438 -18.06 15.32 12.90
CA GLU A 438 -17.75 13.95 13.31
C GLU A 438 -16.84 13.21 12.31
N ILE A 439 -15.96 12.35 12.86
CA ILE A 439 -15.18 11.36 12.11
C ILE A 439 -15.48 9.99 12.69
N ILE A 440 -16.05 9.10 11.89
CA ILE A 440 -16.36 7.73 12.29
C ILE A 440 -15.48 6.75 11.51
N ILE A 441 -14.49 6.18 12.18
CA ILE A 441 -13.66 5.10 11.64
C ILE A 441 -14.39 3.77 11.87
N HIS A 442 -14.31 2.86 10.89
CA HIS A 442 -14.88 1.52 11.05
C HIS A 442 -14.28 0.82 12.29
N PRO A 443 -15.10 0.27 13.22
CA PRO A 443 -14.60 -0.29 14.49
C PRO A 443 -13.64 -1.47 14.29
N LYS A 444 -13.88 -2.28 13.25
CA LYS A 444 -13.03 -3.39 12.83
C LYS A 444 -11.86 -3.01 11.89
N TYR A 445 -11.54 -1.72 11.74
CA TYR A 445 -10.39 -1.28 10.95
C TYR A 445 -9.07 -1.79 11.56
N ASN A 446 -8.30 -2.56 10.79
CA ASN A 446 -7.06 -3.20 11.26
C ASN A 446 -5.82 -2.70 10.52
N TRP A 447 -5.25 -1.60 10.98
CA TRP A 447 -3.98 -1.08 10.44
C TRP A 447 -2.74 -1.89 10.82
N LYS A 448 -2.83 -2.77 11.83
CA LYS A 448 -1.68 -3.51 12.36
C LYS A 448 -1.32 -4.74 11.52
N GLU A 449 -2.28 -5.29 10.77
CA GLU A 449 -2.12 -6.53 10.03
C GLU A 449 -2.16 -6.30 8.51
N ASN A 450 -3.29 -5.84 7.97
CA ASN A 450 -3.52 -5.84 6.52
C ASN A 450 -4.45 -4.73 6.00
N LEU A 451 -4.74 -3.70 6.80
CA LEU A 451 -5.69 -2.63 6.46
C LEU A 451 -7.11 -3.16 6.16
N ASN A 452 -7.52 -4.28 6.76
CA ASN A 452 -8.90 -4.74 6.60
C ASN A 452 -9.89 -3.70 7.12
N ARG A 453 -10.99 -3.52 6.38
CA ARG A 453 -12.04 -2.52 6.63
C ARG A 453 -11.51 -1.10 6.72
N ASP A 454 -10.64 -0.76 5.77
CA ASP A 454 -10.11 0.58 5.61
C ASP A 454 -11.17 1.53 5.04
N VAL A 455 -12.10 1.94 5.90
CA VAL A 455 -13.23 2.83 5.59
C VAL A 455 -13.54 3.74 6.78
N ALA A 456 -13.85 5.00 6.50
CA ALA A 456 -14.32 5.99 7.45
C ALA A 456 -15.40 6.87 6.83
N LEU A 457 -16.33 7.31 7.67
CA LEU A 457 -17.35 8.30 7.35
C LEU A 457 -17.01 9.63 8.02
N LEU A 458 -17.28 10.73 7.30
CA LEU A 458 -17.17 12.08 7.82
C LEU A 458 -18.55 12.73 7.73
N HIS A 459 -19.05 13.23 8.86
CA HIS A 459 -20.29 14.00 8.90
C HIS A 459 -20.00 15.49 8.73
N MET A 460 -20.74 16.14 7.84
CA MET A 460 -20.59 17.57 7.56
C MET A 460 -21.39 18.39 8.56
N LYS A 461 -20.75 19.42 9.12
CA LYS A 461 -21.38 20.35 10.07
C LYS A 461 -22.57 21.12 9.47
N ARG A 462 -22.61 21.27 8.15
CA ARG A 462 -23.72 21.89 7.42
C ARG A 462 -23.94 21.15 6.11
N PRO A 463 -25.21 20.91 5.71
CA PRO A 463 -25.52 20.30 4.42
C PRO A 463 -24.98 21.15 3.26
N VAL A 464 -24.55 20.47 2.19
CA VAL A 464 -24.11 21.10 0.94
C VAL A 464 -25.24 21.11 -0.09
N THR A 465 -25.36 22.20 -0.84
CA THR A 465 -26.30 22.28 -1.98
C THR A 465 -25.71 21.61 -3.21
N PHE A 466 -26.47 20.70 -3.82
CA PHE A 466 -26.07 20.09 -5.09
C PHE A 466 -26.01 21.12 -6.23
N SER A 467 -25.08 20.91 -7.15
CA SER A 467 -24.87 21.71 -8.35
C SER A 467 -24.43 20.80 -9.50
N ASN A 468 -24.11 21.38 -10.66
CA ASN A 468 -23.57 20.62 -11.78
C ASN A 468 -22.26 19.89 -11.42
N GLU A 469 -21.45 20.50 -10.55
CA GLU A 469 -20.13 20.03 -10.14
C GLU A 469 -20.14 19.29 -8.78
N ILE A 470 -21.23 19.36 -8.03
CA ILE A 470 -21.37 18.74 -6.69
C ILE A 470 -22.62 17.86 -6.70
N HIS A 471 -22.43 16.55 -6.80
CA HIS A 471 -23.54 15.59 -6.88
C HIS A 471 -23.12 14.22 -6.34
N PRO A 472 -23.95 13.50 -5.57
CA PRO A 472 -23.54 12.29 -4.86
C PRO A 472 -23.43 11.06 -5.76
N VAL A 473 -22.63 10.07 -5.33
CA VAL A 473 -22.51 8.74 -5.96
C VAL A 473 -23.41 7.71 -5.25
N CYS A 474 -23.88 6.68 -5.96
CA CYS A 474 -24.68 5.62 -5.35
C CYS A 474 -23.82 4.58 -4.62
N LEU A 475 -24.37 4.00 -3.55
CA LEU A 475 -23.85 2.78 -2.93
C LEU A 475 -24.49 1.53 -3.55
N PRO A 476 -23.72 0.47 -3.84
CA PRO A 476 -24.21 -0.71 -4.54
C PRO A 476 -24.90 -1.70 -3.61
N SER A 477 -25.96 -2.37 -4.08
CA SER A 477 -26.44 -3.60 -3.43
C SER A 477 -25.50 -4.78 -3.73
N LYS A 478 -25.62 -5.89 -2.98
CA LYS A 478 -24.87 -7.13 -3.27
C LYS A 478 -25.04 -7.58 -4.72
N GLN A 479 -26.28 -7.52 -5.24
CA GLN A 479 -26.59 -7.93 -6.61
C GLN A 479 -25.94 -6.99 -7.65
N VAL A 480 -26.04 -5.68 -7.46
CA VAL A 480 -25.43 -4.69 -8.37
C VAL A 480 -23.90 -4.84 -8.37
N ALA A 481 -23.28 -4.98 -7.19
CA ALA A 481 -21.84 -5.21 -7.08
C ALA A 481 -21.42 -6.50 -7.80
N ARG A 482 -22.14 -7.61 -7.57
CA ARG A 482 -21.87 -8.89 -8.26
C ARG A 482 -21.93 -8.73 -9.77
N THR A 483 -23.03 -8.18 -10.31
CA THR A 483 -23.19 -7.99 -11.76
C THR A 483 -22.09 -7.12 -12.37
N LEU A 484 -21.72 -6.02 -11.70
CA LEU A 484 -20.70 -5.10 -12.23
C LEU A 484 -19.31 -5.73 -12.24
N MET A 485 -18.95 -6.46 -11.18
CA MET A 485 -17.61 -7.04 -11.04
C MET A 485 -17.39 -8.31 -11.86
N THR A 486 -18.45 -9.05 -12.22
CA THR A 486 -18.32 -10.29 -13.00
C THR A 486 -18.40 -10.10 -14.52
N ASN A 487 -19.00 -9.01 -15.00
CA ASN A 487 -19.28 -8.84 -16.43
C ASN A 487 -18.10 -8.28 -17.24
N GLY A 488 -16.91 -8.22 -16.65
CA GLY A 488 -15.70 -7.71 -17.32
C GLY A 488 -15.74 -6.20 -17.61
N PHE A 489 -16.64 -5.45 -16.96
CA PHE A 489 -16.61 -3.99 -17.00
C PHE A 489 -15.40 -3.47 -16.25
N LYS A 490 -14.79 -2.40 -16.75
CA LYS A 490 -13.74 -1.69 -16.02
C LYS A 490 -14.36 -0.72 -15.02
N GLY A 491 -13.68 -0.51 -13.90
CA GLY A 491 -14.00 0.59 -13.01
C GLY A 491 -13.15 1.81 -13.27
N ARG A 492 -13.64 2.97 -12.83
CA ARG A 492 -12.95 4.25 -12.93
C ARG A 492 -12.48 4.70 -11.56
N VAL A 493 -11.21 5.10 -11.48
CA VAL A 493 -10.66 5.82 -10.35
C VAL A 493 -10.44 7.27 -10.76
N THR A 494 -10.75 8.20 -9.87
CA THR A 494 -10.53 9.63 -10.07
C THR A 494 -9.77 10.25 -8.90
N GLY A 495 -8.85 11.17 -9.20
CA GLY A 495 -8.13 11.89 -8.16
C GLY A 495 -7.02 12.81 -8.66
N TRP A 496 -6.29 13.36 -7.70
CA TRP A 496 -5.15 14.26 -7.94
C TRP A 496 -3.87 13.72 -7.30
N GLY A 497 -3.80 12.41 -7.11
CA GLY A 497 -2.60 11.71 -6.68
C GLY A 497 -1.48 11.80 -7.70
N ASN A 498 -0.30 11.33 -7.29
CA ASN A 498 0.88 11.32 -8.14
C ASN A 498 0.60 10.51 -9.43
N LEU A 499 1.00 11.02 -10.59
CA LEU A 499 0.80 10.30 -11.85
C LEU A 499 1.70 9.07 -12.00
N GLN A 500 2.77 9.03 -11.22
CA GLN A 500 3.80 8.00 -11.27
C GLN A 500 4.34 7.78 -9.86
N GLU A 501 4.91 6.60 -9.66
CA GLU A 501 5.58 6.26 -8.44
C GLU A 501 6.81 7.18 -8.19
N THR A 502 6.93 7.74 -6.98
CA THR A 502 8.02 8.67 -6.65
C THR A 502 8.73 8.28 -5.35
N TRP A 503 10.07 8.32 -5.39
CA TRP A 503 10.95 7.97 -4.25
C TRP A 503 11.78 9.13 -3.74
N ASN A 504 11.49 10.32 -4.26
CA ASN A 504 12.11 11.54 -3.83
C ASN A 504 11.06 12.35 -3.05
N PRO A 505 11.29 12.65 -1.75
CA PRO A 505 10.35 13.42 -0.94
C PRO A 505 10.04 14.81 -1.53
N ALA A 506 10.96 15.36 -2.34
CA ALA A 506 10.80 16.65 -2.99
C ALA A 506 10.08 16.60 -4.35
N ALA A 507 9.90 15.41 -4.94
CA ALA A 507 9.36 15.25 -6.30
C ALA A 507 7.87 14.87 -6.32
N ARG A 508 7.03 15.59 -5.57
CA ARG A 508 5.57 15.39 -5.64
C ARG A 508 5.01 16.00 -6.94
N ASN A 509 4.92 15.19 -7.99
CA ASN A 509 4.32 15.57 -9.26
C ASN A 509 2.80 15.42 -9.21
N LEU A 510 2.15 16.24 -8.38
CA LEU A 510 0.68 16.24 -8.26
C LEU A 510 0.06 16.95 -9.47
N PRO A 511 -0.81 16.31 -10.25
CA PRO A 511 -1.47 16.93 -11.39
C PRO A 511 -2.29 18.15 -10.94
N THR A 512 -2.35 19.15 -11.81
CA THR A 512 -3.13 20.37 -11.53
C THR A 512 -4.61 20.17 -11.79
N VAL A 513 -4.97 19.23 -12.67
CA VAL A 513 -6.32 18.91 -13.10
C VAL A 513 -6.69 17.51 -12.62
N LEU A 514 -7.98 17.28 -12.33
CA LEU A 514 -8.50 15.97 -11.94
C LEU A 514 -8.16 14.93 -13.01
N GLN A 515 -7.55 13.83 -12.60
CA GLN A 515 -7.27 12.71 -13.49
C GLN A 515 -8.30 11.61 -13.32
N GLN A 516 -8.41 10.77 -14.34
CA GLN A 516 -9.17 9.53 -14.33
C GLN A 516 -8.37 8.40 -14.97
N ILE A 517 -8.60 7.19 -14.50
CA ILE A 517 -8.06 5.97 -15.09
C ILE A 517 -9.12 4.86 -15.03
N HIS A 518 -9.13 3.99 -16.04
CA HIS A 518 -9.99 2.82 -16.09
C HIS A 518 -9.18 1.56 -15.81
N LEU A 519 -9.62 0.77 -14.84
CA LEU A 519 -8.89 -0.41 -14.38
C LEU A 519 -9.82 -1.64 -14.43
N PRO A 520 -9.34 -2.76 -14.99
CA PRO A 520 -10.08 -4.01 -14.92
C PRO A 520 -10.04 -4.57 -13.49
N ILE A 521 -11.12 -5.25 -13.10
CA ILE A 521 -11.15 -6.03 -11.86
C ILE A 521 -10.26 -7.26 -12.03
N VAL A 522 -9.44 -7.54 -11.02
CA VAL A 522 -8.56 -8.70 -10.99
C VAL A 522 -9.23 -9.81 -10.20
N ASP A 523 -9.09 -11.04 -10.67
CA ASP A 523 -9.59 -12.22 -9.96
C ASP A 523 -8.99 -12.32 -8.55
N GLN A 524 -9.81 -12.73 -7.58
CA GLN A 524 -9.43 -12.71 -6.17
C GLN A 524 -8.25 -13.63 -5.85
N GLU A 525 -8.12 -14.76 -6.54
CA GLU A 525 -7.01 -15.70 -6.32
C GLU A 525 -5.70 -15.14 -6.88
N ILE A 526 -5.76 -14.52 -8.06
CA ILE A 526 -4.61 -13.80 -8.64
C ILE A 526 -4.19 -12.65 -7.73
N CYS A 527 -5.16 -11.90 -7.21
CA CYS A 527 -4.94 -10.81 -6.25
C CYS A 527 -4.22 -11.30 -4.99
N ARG A 528 -4.67 -12.41 -4.39
CA ARG A 528 -4.04 -13.04 -3.22
C ARG A 528 -2.60 -13.49 -3.51
N GLN A 529 -2.37 -14.11 -4.66
CA GLN A 529 -1.03 -14.60 -5.05
C GLN A 529 -0.05 -13.47 -5.40
N SER A 530 -0.56 -12.30 -5.76
CA SER A 530 0.27 -11.15 -6.13
C SER A 530 1.04 -10.53 -4.96
N THR A 531 0.66 -10.82 -3.70
CA THR A 531 1.24 -10.19 -2.52
C THR A 531 1.46 -11.16 -1.37
N SER A 532 2.35 -10.78 -0.44
CA SER A 532 2.55 -11.51 0.82
C SER A 532 1.59 -11.06 1.94
N VAL A 533 0.89 -9.94 1.74
CA VAL A 533 -0.10 -9.43 2.70
C VAL A 533 -1.39 -10.24 2.56
N ARG A 534 -1.96 -10.68 3.69
CA ARG A 534 -3.22 -11.43 3.67
C ARG A 534 -4.39 -10.57 3.13
N ILE A 535 -4.87 -10.91 1.94
CA ILE A 535 -6.07 -10.29 1.33
C ILE A 535 -7.33 -11.00 1.82
N THR A 536 -8.33 -10.22 2.20
CA THR A 536 -9.63 -10.69 2.70
C THR A 536 -10.74 -10.39 1.68
N ASP A 537 -11.93 -11.00 1.82
CA ASP A 537 -13.07 -10.74 0.92
C ASP A 537 -13.73 -9.36 1.09
N ASN A 538 -13.25 -8.57 2.06
CA ASN A 538 -13.57 -7.15 2.18
C ASN A 538 -12.69 -6.28 1.27
N MET A 539 -11.80 -6.89 0.50
CA MET A 539 -10.89 -6.24 -0.43
C MET A 539 -11.03 -6.87 -1.83
N PHE A 540 -10.72 -6.09 -2.85
CA PHE A 540 -10.51 -6.59 -4.20
C PHE A 540 -9.33 -5.85 -4.84
N CYS A 541 -8.74 -6.46 -5.88
CA CYS A 541 -7.70 -5.84 -6.69
C CYS A 541 -8.27 -5.28 -7.99
N ALA A 542 -7.69 -4.19 -8.47
CA ALA A 542 -7.90 -3.73 -9.83
C ALA A 542 -6.58 -3.26 -10.44
N GLY A 543 -6.36 -3.58 -11.72
CA GLY A 543 -5.14 -3.24 -12.43
C GLY A 543 -4.86 -4.17 -13.59
N TYR A 544 -3.99 -3.73 -14.48
CA TYR A 544 -3.64 -4.44 -15.70
C TYR A 544 -2.66 -5.58 -15.44
N LYS A 545 -2.76 -6.65 -16.23
CA LYS A 545 -1.77 -7.73 -16.19
C LYS A 545 -0.43 -7.28 -16.80
N PRO A 546 0.71 -7.87 -16.41
CA PRO A 546 2.02 -7.49 -16.93
C PRO A 546 2.16 -7.65 -18.45
N GLU A 547 1.43 -8.61 -19.03
CA GLU A 547 1.48 -8.91 -20.46
C GLU A 547 0.65 -7.94 -21.32
N GLU A 548 -0.20 -7.13 -20.69
CA GLU A 548 -1.04 -6.16 -21.39
C GLU A 548 -0.24 -4.91 -21.77
N SER A 549 -0.56 -4.35 -22.94
CA SER A 549 0.07 -3.13 -23.43
C SER A 549 -0.43 -1.86 -22.73
N GLN A 550 -1.58 -1.95 -22.06
CA GLN A 550 -2.17 -0.92 -21.21
C GLN A 550 -1.57 -0.99 -19.82
N ARG A 551 -1.31 0.17 -19.22
CA ARG A 551 -0.67 0.29 -17.90
C ARG A 551 -1.26 1.45 -17.11
N GLY A 552 -1.08 1.40 -15.80
CA GLY A 552 -1.48 2.45 -14.89
C GLY A 552 -2.20 1.92 -13.67
N ASP A 553 -2.16 2.73 -12.61
CA ASP A 553 -2.64 2.36 -11.29
C ASP A 553 -3.05 3.62 -10.51
N ALA A 554 -3.86 3.45 -9.47
CA ALA A 554 -4.08 4.51 -8.49
C ALA A 554 -2.79 4.72 -7.68
N CYS A 555 -2.46 5.96 -7.33
CA CYS A 555 -1.19 6.24 -6.67
C CYS A 555 -1.35 7.15 -5.47
N GLU A 556 -0.24 7.49 -4.81
CA GLU A 556 -0.25 8.31 -3.59
C GLU A 556 -1.01 9.62 -3.79
N GLY A 557 -2.01 9.86 -2.94
CA GLY A 557 -2.90 11.03 -3.00
C GLY A 557 -4.28 10.73 -3.58
N ASP A 558 -4.46 9.59 -4.26
CA ASP A 558 -5.78 9.07 -4.66
C ASP A 558 -6.43 8.22 -3.55
N SER A 559 -5.65 7.79 -2.55
CA SER A 559 -6.10 7.08 -1.36
C SER A 559 -7.35 7.72 -0.75
N GLY A 560 -8.32 6.90 -0.36
CA GLY A 560 -9.63 7.33 0.12
C GLY A 560 -10.60 7.77 -0.99
N GLY A 561 -10.12 7.97 -2.21
CA GLY A 561 -10.94 8.30 -3.38
C GLY A 561 -11.82 7.13 -3.85
N PRO A 562 -12.77 7.43 -4.76
CA PRO A 562 -13.76 6.45 -5.18
C PRO A 562 -13.26 5.56 -6.34
N PHE A 563 -13.56 4.27 -6.26
CA PHE A 563 -13.58 3.35 -7.40
C PHE A 563 -15.03 3.16 -7.84
N VAL A 564 -15.40 3.72 -8.98
CA VAL A 564 -16.79 3.75 -9.47
C VAL A 564 -17.00 2.91 -10.73
N MET A 565 -18.20 2.38 -10.90
CA MET A 565 -18.62 1.66 -12.09
C MET A 565 -20.01 2.14 -12.52
N LYS A 566 -20.24 2.20 -13.83
CA LYS A 566 -21.56 2.55 -14.38
C LYS A 566 -22.40 1.29 -14.54
N TYR A 567 -23.61 1.28 -13.98
CA TYR A 567 -24.56 0.19 -14.15
C TYR A 567 -25.49 0.46 -15.34
N PRO A 568 -25.34 -0.28 -16.46
CA PRO A 568 -26.08 0.05 -17.69
C PRO A 568 -27.60 -0.07 -17.55
N ALA A 569 -28.09 -1.01 -16.72
CA ALA A 569 -29.52 -1.25 -16.56
C ALA A 569 -30.27 -0.08 -15.91
N GLU A 570 -29.61 0.68 -15.04
CA GLU A 570 -30.20 1.86 -14.38
C GLU A 570 -29.63 3.19 -14.91
N ASN A 571 -28.63 3.15 -15.79
CA ASN A 571 -27.86 4.32 -16.23
C ASN A 571 -27.34 5.18 -15.06
N ARG A 572 -26.84 4.51 -14.00
CA ARG A 572 -26.37 5.13 -12.76
C ARG A 572 -24.95 4.72 -12.41
N TRP A 573 -24.23 5.62 -11.74
CA TRP A 573 -22.88 5.39 -11.22
C TRP A 573 -22.89 4.91 -9.78
N TYR A 574 -22.20 3.81 -9.53
CA TYR A 574 -22.09 3.15 -8.23
C TYR A 574 -20.64 3.12 -7.77
N GLN A 575 -20.38 3.48 -6.51
CA GLN A 575 -19.05 3.32 -5.93
C GLN A 575 -18.90 1.89 -5.40
N ILE A 576 -18.06 1.09 -6.05
CA ILE A 576 -17.85 -0.32 -5.72
C ILE A 576 -16.76 -0.48 -4.66
N GLY A 577 -15.79 0.44 -4.65
CA GLY A 577 -14.74 0.43 -3.64
C GLY A 577 -14.16 1.79 -3.30
N ILE A 578 -13.24 1.75 -2.33
CA ILE A 578 -12.43 2.89 -1.90
C ILE A 578 -10.96 2.55 -2.20
N VAL A 579 -10.24 3.48 -2.81
CA VAL A 579 -8.78 3.35 -3.03
C VAL A 579 -8.10 3.23 -1.66
N SER A 580 -7.44 2.10 -1.37
CA SER A 580 -6.86 1.83 -0.05
C SER A 580 -5.34 1.91 -0.09
N TRP A 581 -4.65 0.87 -0.55
CA TRP A 581 -3.19 0.77 -0.55
C TRP A 581 -2.66 0.00 -1.77
N GLY A 582 -1.35 -0.03 -1.93
CA GLY A 582 -0.64 -0.75 -3.00
C GLY A 582 0.82 -1.00 -2.64
N GLU A 583 1.45 -2.02 -3.25
CA GLU A 583 2.90 -2.27 -3.12
C GLU A 583 3.73 -1.42 -4.10
N GLY A 584 3.21 -0.24 -4.45
CA GLY A 584 3.71 0.65 -5.47
C GLY A 584 2.62 1.08 -6.43
N CYS A 585 2.98 1.87 -7.44
CA CYS A 585 2.05 2.30 -8.50
C CYS A 585 2.51 1.74 -9.84
N ASP A 586 1.63 0.99 -10.52
CA ASP A 586 1.84 0.46 -11.89
C ASP A 586 3.07 -0.45 -12.04
N ARG A 587 3.27 -1.36 -11.07
CA ARG A 587 4.39 -2.31 -11.09
C ARG A 587 4.01 -3.65 -11.70
N ASP A 588 4.97 -4.28 -12.36
CA ASP A 588 4.78 -5.61 -12.92
C ASP A 588 4.43 -6.63 -11.83
N GLY A 589 3.31 -7.33 -12.03
CA GLY A 589 2.82 -8.37 -11.15
C GLY A 589 2.20 -7.86 -9.85
N LYS A 590 1.92 -6.55 -9.76
CA LYS A 590 1.27 -5.91 -8.60
C LYS A 590 0.02 -5.15 -9.05
N TYR A 591 -0.90 -4.96 -8.11
CA TYR A 591 -2.19 -4.31 -8.34
C TYR A 591 -2.50 -3.29 -7.25
N GLY A 592 -3.41 -2.37 -7.54
CA GLY A 592 -4.03 -1.52 -6.52
C GLY A 592 -5.06 -2.32 -5.71
N PHE A 593 -5.09 -2.09 -4.39
CA PHE A 593 -6.04 -2.74 -3.47
C PHE A 593 -7.13 -1.76 -3.03
N TYR A 594 -8.37 -2.25 -3.03
CA TYR A 594 -9.55 -1.45 -2.78
C TYR A 594 -10.42 -2.08 -1.70
N THR A 595 -10.97 -1.25 -0.79
CA THR A 595 -11.96 -1.70 0.21
C THR A 595 -13.32 -1.89 -0.47
N HIS A 596 -13.97 -3.02 -0.24
CA HIS A 596 -15.22 -3.38 -0.87
C HIS A 596 -16.45 -2.75 -0.18
N LEU A 597 -17.27 -1.99 -0.91
CA LEU A 597 -18.35 -1.21 -0.28
C LEU A 597 -19.66 -1.92 0.04
N PHE A 598 -20.15 -2.88 -0.76
CA PHE A 598 -21.47 -3.49 -0.44
C PHE A 598 -21.48 -4.16 0.94
N ARG A 599 -20.33 -4.68 1.40
CA ARG A 599 -20.18 -5.28 2.74
C ARG A 599 -20.27 -4.25 3.86
N MET A 600 -19.94 -3.00 3.57
CA MET A 600 -19.92 -1.90 4.54
C MET A 600 -21.27 -1.19 4.64
N ASN A 601 -22.21 -1.42 3.72
CA ASN A 601 -23.48 -0.67 3.66
C ASN A 601 -24.31 -0.75 4.94
N ARG A 602 -24.34 -1.91 5.61
CA ARG A 602 -25.10 -2.10 6.86
C ARG A 602 -24.46 -1.32 8.02
N TRP A 603 -23.14 -1.35 8.12
CA TRP A 603 -22.39 -0.48 9.04
C TRP A 603 -22.64 1.00 8.74
N ILE A 604 -22.53 1.43 7.47
CA ILE A 604 -22.80 2.82 7.05
C ILE A 604 -24.22 3.22 7.49
N LYS A 605 -25.22 2.37 7.24
CA LYS A 605 -26.61 2.62 7.66
C LYS A 605 -26.75 2.80 9.17
N LYS A 606 -26.13 1.90 9.97
CA LYS A 606 -26.18 1.97 11.44
C LYS A 606 -25.56 3.26 11.98
N VAL A 607 -24.44 3.69 11.42
CA VAL A 607 -23.77 4.95 11.79
C VAL A 607 -24.63 6.16 11.45
N ILE A 608 -25.19 6.19 10.25
CA ILE A 608 -26.01 7.31 9.79
C ILE A 608 -27.29 7.40 10.62
N ASP A 609 -28.02 6.29 10.79
CA ASP A 609 -29.27 6.26 11.56
C ASP A 609 -29.05 6.72 13.01
N ARG A 610 -27.95 6.33 13.67
CA ARG A 610 -27.59 6.79 15.02
C ARG A 610 -27.49 8.32 15.12
N THR A 611 -26.88 8.96 14.11
CA THR A 611 -26.58 10.40 14.15
C THR A 611 -27.85 11.26 14.03
N GLY A 612 -28.95 10.69 13.51
CA GLY A 612 -30.23 11.38 13.40
C GLY A 612 -31.09 11.40 14.67
N ASP A 613 -30.72 10.62 15.69
CA ASP A 613 -31.45 10.49 16.95
C ASP A 613 -30.97 11.50 18.03
N ASP A 614 -29.80 12.14 17.85
CA ASP A 614 -29.21 13.11 18.80
C ASP A 614 -29.86 14.52 18.75
N ASP A 615 -30.83 14.75 17.86
CA ASP A 615 -31.52 16.04 17.64
C ASP A 615 -32.94 16.12 18.29
N GLU A 616 -33.29 15.20 19.20
CA GLU A 616 -34.50 15.27 20.07
C GLU A 616 -34.16 15.62 21.52
#